data_AF-A0A520P7N7-F1
#
_entry.id   AF-A0A520P7N7-F1
#
_cell.length_a   1.000
_cell.length_b   1.000
_cell.length_c   1.000
_cell.angle_alpha   90.00
_cell.angle_beta   90.00
_cell.angle_gamma   90.00
#
_symmetry.space_group_name_H-M   'P 1'
#
loop_
_entity.id
_entity.type
_entity.pdbx_description
1 polymer ?
#
loop_
_entity_poly.entity_id
_entity_poly.type
_entity_poly.pdbx_seq_one_letter_code
_entity_poly.pdbx_strand_id
1 'polypeptide(L)'
;MFPSPFPEYISFFCADLSTPPVFPLLPEEDKFLKTLSSSKRQTEFSHGRSCAHQALAKFKLESESILRNAETREPCWPDRVRGSITHSGEYAAAAVGLADDVSGIGIDLESLYR
;
A
#
# COMPACT_ATOMS: atom_id res chain seq x y z
N MET A 1 1.68 -6.17 -14.52
CA MET A 1 1.47 -6.63 -13.14
C MET A 1 2.55 -7.66 -12.81
N PHE A 2 3.35 -7.42 -11.78
CA PHE A 2 4.42 -8.34 -11.39
C PHE A 2 3.84 -9.51 -10.59
N PRO A 3 4.31 -10.75 -10.81
CA PRO A 3 3.97 -11.85 -9.90
C PRO A 3 4.51 -11.55 -8.49
N SER A 4 3.85 -12.09 -7.47
CA SER A 4 4.35 -11.98 -6.09
C SER A 4 5.76 -12.58 -5.99
N PRO A 5 6.77 -11.83 -5.52
CA PRO A 5 8.10 -12.37 -5.25
C PRO A 5 8.22 -12.99 -3.85
N PHE A 6 7.12 -13.06 -3.09
CA PHE A 6 7.12 -13.48 -1.69
C PHE A 6 6.52 -14.88 -1.48
N PRO A 7 6.85 -15.55 -0.36
CA PRO A 7 6.16 -16.77 0.08
C PRO A 7 4.65 -16.58 0.23
N GLU A 8 3.89 -17.68 0.21
CA GLU A 8 2.43 -17.63 0.22
C GLU A 8 1.82 -16.91 1.44
N TYR A 9 2.48 -16.91 2.59
CA TYR A 9 1.97 -16.22 3.79
C TYR A 9 2.13 -14.68 3.72
N ILE A 10 2.79 -14.15 2.69
CA ILE A 10 2.84 -12.72 2.38
C ILE A 10 1.94 -12.45 1.17
N SER A 11 0.95 -11.59 1.35
CA SER A 11 0.11 -11.09 0.27
C SER A 11 0.78 -9.90 -0.40
N PHE A 12 0.82 -9.88 -1.73
CA PHE A 12 1.42 -8.81 -2.50
C PHE A 12 0.49 -8.38 -3.63
N PHE A 13 0.41 -7.07 -3.85
CA PHE A 13 -0.31 -6.50 -4.98
C PHE A 13 0.48 -5.35 -5.59
N CYS A 14 0.47 -5.25 -6.92
CA CYS A 14 1.08 -4.16 -7.66
C CYS A 14 0.13 -3.65 -8.74
N ALA A 15 -0.02 -2.34 -8.81
CA ALA A 15 -0.87 -1.64 -9.77
C ALA A 15 -0.07 -0.65 -10.61
N ASP A 16 -0.58 -0.39 -11.81
CA ASP A 16 -0.12 0.66 -12.71
C ASP A 16 -0.93 1.94 -12.42
N LEU A 17 -0.24 3.07 -12.19
CA LEU A 17 -0.84 4.37 -11.86
C LEU A 17 -1.63 4.99 -13.02
N SER A 18 -1.43 4.50 -14.26
CA SER A 18 -2.24 4.91 -15.41
C SER A 18 -3.64 4.30 -15.40
N THR A 19 -3.88 3.29 -14.56
CA THR A 19 -5.19 2.64 -14.39
C THR A 19 -5.87 3.15 -13.12
N PRO A 20 -7.21 3.23 -13.05
CA PRO A 20 -7.89 3.64 -11.83
C PRO A 20 -7.57 2.72 -10.64
N PRO A 21 -7.54 3.24 -9.40
CA PRO A 21 -7.40 2.43 -8.20
C PRO A 21 -8.46 1.32 -8.13
N VAL A 22 -8.03 0.10 -7.88
CA VAL A 22 -8.91 -1.09 -7.82
C VAL A 22 -9.78 -1.08 -6.56
N PHE A 23 -9.25 -0.53 -5.47
CA PHE A 23 -9.98 -0.32 -4.21
C PHE A 23 -10.09 1.18 -3.93
N PRO A 24 -11.30 1.70 -3.67
CA PRO A 24 -11.48 3.12 -3.35
C PRO A 24 -10.88 3.43 -1.97
N LEU A 25 -10.34 4.63 -1.79
CA LEU A 25 -9.89 5.08 -0.47
C LEU A 25 -11.04 5.06 0.53
N LEU A 26 -10.72 4.71 1.78
CA LEU A 26 -11.65 4.85 2.88
C LEU A 26 -11.79 6.34 3.27
N PRO A 27 -12.92 6.75 3.89
CA PRO A 27 -13.17 8.16 4.23
C PRO A 27 -12.06 8.81 5.08
N GLU A 28 -11.44 8.04 5.97
CA GLU A 28 -10.35 8.50 6.84
C GLU A 28 -9.07 8.78 6.05
N GLU A 29 -8.80 8.00 5.01
CA GLU A 29 -7.63 8.13 4.15
C GLU A 29 -7.82 9.24 3.10
N ASP A 30 -9.04 9.40 2.59
CA ASP A 30 -9.41 10.50 1.69
C ASP A 30 -9.23 11.87 2.35
N LYS A 31 -9.51 11.98 3.65
CA LYS A 31 -9.19 13.18 4.44
C LYS A 31 -7.71 13.51 4.38
N PHE A 32 -6.84 12.51 4.51
CA PHE A 32 -5.39 12.72 4.41
C PHE A 32 -4.96 13.06 2.98
N LEU A 33 -5.50 12.38 1.96
CA LEU A 33 -5.21 12.67 0.55
C LEU A 33 -5.43 14.15 0.22
N LYS A 34 -6.52 14.74 0.71
CA LYS A 34 -6.85 16.16 0.51
C LYS A 34 -5.84 17.14 1.12
N THR A 35 -4.99 16.68 2.04
CA THR A 35 -3.91 17.51 2.59
C THR A 35 -2.65 17.53 1.71
N LEU A 36 -2.54 16.62 0.74
CA LEU A 36 -1.39 16.53 -0.15
C LEU A 36 -1.44 17.62 -1.22
N SER A 37 -0.35 18.37 -1.34
CA SER A 37 -0.29 19.58 -2.16
C SER A 37 -0.13 19.34 -3.67
N SER A 38 0.31 18.15 -4.11
CA SER A 38 0.51 17.86 -5.52
C SER A 38 -0.34 16.69 -6.01
N SER A 39 -0.86 16.81 -7.23
CA SER A 39 -1.62 15.76 -7.90
C SER A 39 -0.83 14.46 -7.98
N LYS A 40 0.48 14.53 -8.29
CA LYS A 40 1.37 13.37 -8.31
C LYS A 40 1.35 12.62 -6.97
N ARG A 41 1.53 13.32 -5.84
CA ARG A 41 1.51 12.67 -4.52
C ARG A 41 0.13 12.12 -4.16
N GLN A 42 -0.95 12.78 -4.59
CA GLN A 42 -2.31 12.26 -4.40
C GLN A 42 -2.51 10.94 -5.16
N THR A 43 -2.05 10.87 -6.41
CA THR A 43 -2.07 9.64 -7.23
C THR A 43 -1.23 8.53 -6.60
N GLU A 44 0.01 8.84 -6.20
CA GLU A 44 0.90 7.87 -5.54
C GLU A 44 0.29 7.33 -4.24
N PHE A 45 -0.28 8.23 -3.42
CA PHE A 45 -0.93 7.85 -2.16
C PHE A 45 -2.17 6.98 -2.40
N SER A 46 -3.06 7.37 -3.31
CA SER A 46 -4.29 6.62 -3.59
C SER A 46 -4.02 5.23 -4.14
N HIS A 47 -3.06 5.09 -5.06
CA HIS A 47 -2.68 3.79 -5.62
C HIS A 47 -1.94 2.93 -4.61
N GLY A 48 -1.05 3.52 -3.82
CA GLY A 48 -0.36 2.81 -2.74
C GLY A 48 -1.34 2.23 -1.72
N ARG A 49 -2.35 3.02 -1.32
CA ARG A 49 -3.43 2.55 -0.44
C ARG A 49 -4.31 1.50 -1.09
N SER A 50 -4.73 1.71 -2.34
CA SER A 50 -5.47 0.69 -3.09
C SER A 50 -4.72 -0.64 -3.15
N CYS A 51 -3.41 -0.63 -3.40
CA CYS A 51 -2.60 -1.85 -3.41
C CYS A 51 -2.60 -2.51 -2.02
N ALA A 52 -2.50 -1.72 -0.96
CA ALA A 52 -2.50 -2.23 0.40
C ALA A 52 -3.84 -2.89 0.77
N HIS A 53 -4.97 -2.27 0.43
CA HIS A 53 -6.30 -2.88 0.64
C HIS A 53 -6.50 -4.16 -0.17
N GLN A 54 -6.04 -4.19 -1.43
CA GLN A 54 -6.08 -5.41 -2.23
C GLN A 54 -5.21 -6.51 -1.63
N ALA A 55 -4.04 -6.18 -1.09
CA ALA A 55 -3.19 -7.14 -0.42
C ALA A 55 -3.82 -7.63 0.91
N LEU A 56 -4.49 -6.75 1.67
CA LEU A 56 -5.24 -7.09 2.88
C LEU A 56 -6.46 -7.99 2.63
N ALA A 57 -7.06 -7.95 1.43
CA ALA A 57 -8.23 -8.76 1.08
C ALA A 57 -7.99 -10.27 1.25
N LYS A 58 -6.75 -10.73 1.06
CA LYS A 58 -6.36 -12.13 1.34
C LYS A 58 -6.67 -12.54 2.80
N PHE A 59 -6.59 -11.59 3.72
CA PHE A 59 -6.82 -11.78 5.15
C PHE A 59 -8.20 -11.27 5.61
N LYS A 60 -9.07 -10.82 4.68
CA LYS A 60 -10.38 -10.22 4.96
C LYS A 60 -10.32 -8.96 5.84
N LEU A 61 -9.27 -8.15 5.64
CA LEU A 61 -9.00 -6.92 6.38
C LEU A 61 -8.98 -5.69 5.46
N GLU A 62 -9.48 -5.81 4.23
CA GLU A 62 -9.48 -4.74 3.24
C GLU A 62 -10.32 -3.53 3.64
N SER A 63 -11.22 -3.65 4.61
CA SER A 63 -12.02 -2.52 5.11
C SER A 63 -11.38 -1.77 6.29
N GLU A 64 -10.21 -2.19 6.76
CA GLU A 64 -9.48 -1.50 7.82
C GLU A 64 -8.64 -0.36 7.24
N SER A 65 -8.77 0.85 7.79
CA SER A 65 -8.06 2.03 7.31
C SER A 65 -6.56 1.99 7.63
N ILE A 66 -5.73 2.37 6.66
CA ILE A 66 -4.28 2.45 6.83
C ILE A 66 -3.90 3.93 6.93
N LEU A 67 -3.98 4.48 8.13
CA LEU A 67 -3.63 5.88 8.33
C LEU A 67 -2.13 6.12 8.19
N ARG A 68 -1.71 7.37 8.32
CA ARG A 68 -0.29 7.75 8.30
C ARG A 68 0.06 8.35 9.64
N ASN A 69 1.12 7.85 10.26
CA ASN A 69 1.66 8.44 11.48
C ASN A 69 2.11 9.89 11.18
N ALA A 70 1.73 10.83 12.04
CA ALA A 70 2.04 12.25 11.84
C ALA A 70 3.55 12.55 12.04
N GLU A 71 4.20 11.83 12.96
CA GLU A 71 5.59 12.03 13.36
C GLU A 71 6.54 11.20 12.50
N THR A 72 6.31 9.88 12.42
CA THR A 72 7.21 8.94 11.73
C THR A 72 6.90 8.79 10.25
N ARG A 73 5.73 9.26 9.80
CA ARG A 73 5.23 9.19 8.41
C ARG A 73 4.94 7.78 7.89
N GLU A 74 5.09 6.75 8.70
CA GLU A 74 4.86 5.36 8.30
C GLU A 74 3.35 5.06 8.20
N PRO A 75 2.97 4.04 7.41
CA PRO A 75 1.60 3.52 7.41
C PRO A 75 1.26 2.88 8.76
N CYS A 76 0.14 3.28 9.35
CA CYS A 76 -0.41 2.64 10.54
C CYS A 76 -1.20 1.40 10.10
N TRP A 77 -0.59 0.23 10.19
CA TRP A 77 -1.23 -1.04 9.86
C TRP A 77 -2.23 -1.48 10.93
N PRO A 78 -3.26 -2.27 10.57
CA PRO A 78 -4.09 -2.97 11.57
C PRO A 78 -3.21 -3.80 12.53
N ASP A 79 -3.61 -3.92 13.79
CA ASP A 79 -2.77 -4.49 14.87
C ASP A 79 -2.12 -5.84 14.50
N ARG A 80 -2.88 -6.70 13.82
CA ARG A 80 -2.49 -8.06 13.43
C ARG A 80 -1.71 -8.13 12.12
N VAL A 81 -1.36 -7.00 11.52
CA VAL A 81 -0.72 -6.92 10.20
C VAL A 81 0.64 -6.23 10.30
N ARG A 82 1.57 -6.69 9.49
CA ARG A 82 2.79 -5.98 9.11
C ARG A 82 2.77 -5.76 7.62
N GLY A 83 3.30 -4.64 7.15
CA GLY A 83 3.34 -4.39 5.72
C GLY A 83 4.24 -3.24 5.33
N SER A 84 4.39 -3.09 4.02
CA SER A 84 5.11 -1.98 3.41
C SER A 84 4.42 -1.58 2.11
N ILE A 85 4.49 -0.29 1.79
CA ILE A 85 3.94 0.31 0.58
C ILE A 85 5.08 1.05 -0.11
N THR A 86 5.21 0.87 -1.41
CA THR A 86 6.20 1.57 -2.24
C THR A 86 5.57 2.03 -3.54
N HIS A 87 6.15 3.03 -4.17
CA HIS A 87 5.78 3.51 -5.50
C HIS A 87 7.01 4.03 -6.22
N SER A 88 7.10 3.80 -7.52
CA SER A 88 8.15 4.37 -8.37
C SER A 88 7.71 4.41 -9.82
N GLY A 89 8.01 5.53 -10.49
CA GLY A 89 7.50 5.82 -11.82
C GLY A 89 5.98 5.68 -11.90
N GLU A 90 5.53 4.75 -12.74
CA GLU A 90 4.12 4.48 -13.03
C GLU A 90 3.56 3.31 -12.20
N TYR A 91 4.25 2.85 -11.15
CA TYR A 91 3.82 1.71 -10.36
C TYR A 91 3.70 2.01 -8.87
N ALA A 92 2.72 1.38 -8.23
CA ALA A 92 2.62 1.26 -6.79
C ALA A 92 2.49 -0.21 -6.40
N ALA A 93 2.98 -0.55 -5.22
CA ALA A 93 2.88 -1.89 -4.69
C ALA A 93 2.76 -1.89 -3.18
N ALA A 94 2.15 -2.96 -2.65
CA ALA A 94 2.09 -3.23 -1.23
C ALA A 94 2.30 -4.71 -0.96
N ALA A 95 2.98 -5.00 0.15
CA ALA A 95 3.13 -6.34 0.70
C ALA A 95 2.63 -6.33 2.15
N VAL A 96 1.83 -7.33 2.54
CA VAL A 96 1.29 -7.49 3.89
C VAL A 96 1.36 -8.94 4.35
N GLY A 97 1.57 -9.14 5.65
CA GLY A 97 1.55 -10.44 6.31
C GLY A 97 1.00 -10.32 7.73
N LEU A 98 0.60 -11.45 8.33
CA LEU A 98 0.12 -11.46 9.70
C LEU A 98 1.28 -11.32 10.69
N ALA A 99 1.06 -10.59 11.79
CA ALA A 99 2.08 -10.35 12.80
C ALA A 99 2.58 -11.63 13.51
N ASP A 100 1.79 -12.71 13.46
CA ASP A 100 2.18 -14.03 13.99
C ASP A 100 3.20 -14.75 13.09
N ASP A 101 3.22 -14.43 11.79
CA ASP A 101 4.07 -15.07 10.78
C ASP A 101 5.31 -14.25 10.44
N VAL A 102 5.26 -12.92 10.60
CA VAL A 102 6.35 -12.01 10.23
C VAL A 102 6.60 -10.93 11.28
N SER A 103 7.86 -10.67 11.61
CA SER A 103 8.24 -9.58 12.52
C SER A 103 8.18 -8.19 11.86
N GLY A 104 8.31 -8.13 10.54
CA GLY A 104 8.27 -6.90 9.76
C GLY A 104 8.40 -7.16 8.27
N ILE A 105 7.96 -6.20 7.45
CA ILE A 105 8.06 -6.24 5.99
C ILE A 105 8.57 -4.87 5.52
N GLY A 106 9.56 -4.88 4.63
CA GLY A 106 10.05 -3.70 3.93
C GLY A 106 10.20 -4.02 2.46
N ILE A 107 9.63 -3.19 1.60
CA ILE A 107 9.73 -3.34 0.14
C ILE A 107 10.10 -2.00 -0.47
N ASP A 108 10.84 -2.06 -1.58
CA ASP A 108 11.21 -0.90 -2.36
C ASP A 108 11.09 -1.25 -3.86
N LEU A 109 10.63 -0.30 -4.65
CA LEU A 109 10.43 -0.44 -6.08
C LEU A 109 11.19 0.67 -6.77
N GLU A 110 12.02 0.32 -7.76
CA GLU A 110 12.84 1.31 -8.46
C GLU A 110 12.85 1.03 -9.97
N SER A 111 12.89 2.11 -10.75
CA SER A 111 13.10 2.02 -12.20
C SER A 111 14.57 1.76 -12.50
N LEU A 112 14.85 0.73 -13.28
CA LEU A 112 16.21 0.45 -13.79
C LEU A 112 16.62 1.40 -14.93
N TYR A 113 15.64 2.07 -15.55
CA TYR A 113 15.88 3.07 -16.58
C TYR A 113 16.01 4.45 -15.94
N ARG A 114 17.11 5.15 -16.23
CA ARG A 114 17.37 6.54 -15.86
C ARG A 114 17.11 7.48 -17.02
#